data_AF-A0A4Q6DPA3-F1
#
_entry.id   AF-A0A4Q6DPA3-F1
#
_cell.length_a   1.000
_cell.length_b   1.000
_cell.length_c   1.000
_cell.angle_alpha   90.00
_cell.angle_beta   90.00
_cell.angle_gamma   90.00
#
_symmetry.space_group_name_H-M   'P 1'
#
loop_
_entity.id
_entity.type
_entity.pdbx_description
1 polymer ?
#
loop_
_entity_poly.entity_id
_entity_poly.type
_entity_poly.pdbx_seq_one_letter_code
_entity_poly.pdbx_strand_id
1 'polypeptide(L)'
;MSLRRMWLFSSYPSHKLIAKYGKLKPGQYGTLADKQLAQIQSLYDTVKSRLKAKVIFYNYPEIDDYVFGNFANKIHSSFLYQQRKLNYLLMEYAANTADLYICDLSSIQNQAGKAGVFQPSIYINTEMVLSIDVLPEVAAKTLDIIAAMNGKFKKCLILDLDNTTWGGIIGDDGLENIQIGALA
;
A
#
# COMPACT_ATOMS: atom_id res chain seq x y z
N MET A 1 11.90 -21.95 -16.29
CA MET A 1 11.22 -20.65 -16.43
C MET A 1 11.79 -19.72 -15.37
N SER A 2 12.67 -18.79 -15.76
CA SER A 2 13.71 -18.24 -14.90
C SER A 2 13.23 -17.05 -14.04
N LEU A 3 13.25 -17.21 -12.71
CA LEU A 3 13.06 -16.18 -11.68
C LEU A 3 14.04 -14.98 -11.76
N ARG A 4 14.92 -14.92 -12.76
CA ARG A 4 16.13 -14.05 -12.76
C ARG A 4 15.92 -12.55 -13.00
N ARG A 5 14.69 -12.01 -13.08
CA ARG A 5 14.52 -10.57 -13.38
C ARG A 5 13.35 -9.95 -12.62
N MET A 6 13.39 -10.02 -11.30
CA MET A 6 12.49 -9.26 -10.46
C MET A 6 13.30 -8.34 -9.58
N TRP A 7 13.03 -7.03 -9.68
CA TRP A 7 13.68 -6.03 -8.87
C TRP A 7 12.62 -5.44 -7.94
N LEU A 8 12.81 -5.69 -6.65
CA LEU A 8 12.06 -5.07 -5.60
C LEU A 8 12.65 -3.69 -5.35
N PHE A 9 11.86 -2.65 -5.60
CA PHE A 9 12.26 -1.32 -5.17
C PHE A 9 11.80 -1.12 -3.73
N SER A 10 12.78 -1.12 -2.81
CA SER A 10 12.55 -0.75 -1.41
C SER A 10 12.20 0.74 -1.37
N SER A 11 11.06 1.03 -0.76
CA SER A 11 10.38 2.31 -0.72
C SER A 11 11.26 3.46 -0.24
N TYR A 12 11.01 4.64 -0.82
CA TYR A 12 11.11 5.88 -0.06
C TYR A 12 9.93 5.90 0.91
N PRO A 13 10.13 5.72 2.23
CA PRO A 13 9.03 5.72 3.16
C PRO A 13 8.38 7.11 3.25
N SER A 14 7.10 7.17 3.62
CA SER A 14 6.38 8.42 3.89
C SER A 14 7.13 9.35 4.85
N HIS A 15 7.91 8.79 5.79
CA HIS A 15 8.81 9.52 6.68
C HIS A 15 9.95 10.27 5.95
N LYS A 16 10.50 9.70 4.87
CA LYS A 16 11.45 10.44 4.01
C LYS A 16 10.73 11.48 3.15
N LEU A 17 9.48 11.22 2.76
CA LEU A 17 8.68 12.17 1.99
C LEU A 17 8.34 13.43 2.81
N ILE A 18 7.91 13.28 4.07
CA ILE A 18 7.65 14.41 4.97
C ILE A 18 8.95 15.16 5.32
N ALA A 19 10.06 14.45 5.52
CA ALA A 19 11.37 15.09 5.72
C ALA A 19 11.83 15.89 4.48
N LYS A 20 11.51 15.41 3.27
CA LYS A 20 11.75 16.14 2.02
C LYS A 20 10.84 17.36 1.92
N TYR A 21 9.56 17.22 2.26
CA TYR A 21 8.60 18.33 2.31
C TYR A 21 9.06 19.46 3.24
N GLY A 22 9.52 19.13 4.44
CA GLY A 22 10.04 20.12 5.41
C GLY A 22 11.29 20.88 4.95
N LYS A 23 12.00 20.39 3.92
CA LYS A 23 13.16 21.07 3.31
C LYS A 23 12.80 21.93 2.10
N LEU A 24 11.57 21.84 1.59
CA LEU A 24 11.11 22.63 0.45
C LEU A 24 10.82 24.08 0.87
N LYS A 25 10.91 25.01 -0.08
CA LYS A 25 10.39 26.37 0.12
C LYS A 25 8.86 26.36 -0.01
N PRO A 26 8.11 27.24 0.68
CA PRO A 26 6.64 27.25 0.64
C PRO A 26 6.02 27.26 -0.77
N GLY A 27 6.63 28.01 -1.72
CA GLY A 27 6.18 28.04 -3.11
C GLY A 27 6.36 26.71 -3.89
N GLN A 28 7.06 25.73 -3.33
CA GLN A 28 7.34 24.43 -3.95
C GLN A 28 6.48 23.30 -3.38
N TYR A 29 5.77 23.53 -2.28
CA TYR A 29 4.98 22.51 -1.60
C TYR A 29 3.93 21.86 -2.51
N GLY A 30 3.22 22.66 -3.31
CA GLY A 30 2.20 22.17 -4.26
C GLY A 30 2.73 21.28 -5.39
N THR A 31 4.06 21.17 -5.55
CA THR A 31 4.73 20.38 -6.59
C THR A 31 5.37 19.09 -6.07
N LEU A 32 5.22 18.77 -4.78
CA LEU A 32 5.87 17.62 -4.14
C LEU A 32 5.49 16.32 -4.85
N ALA A 33 4.19 16.09 -5.06
CA ALA A 33 3.67 14.86 -5.68
C ALA A 33 4.21 14.67 -7.10
N ASP A 34 4.12 15.70 -7.94
CA ASP A 34 4.55 15.62 -9.34
C ASP A 34 6.06 15.41 -9.44
N LYS A 35 6.84 16.09 -8.60
CA LYS A 35 8.31 15.90 -8.54
C LYS A 35 8.68 14.51 -8.07
N GLN A 36 7.96 13.97 -7.09
CA GLN A 36 8.22 12.63 -6.58
C GLN A 36 7.84 11.57 -7.61
N LEU A 37 6.72 11.74 -8.31
CA LEU A 37 6.32 10.86 -9.41
C LEU A 37 7.35 10.87 -10.54
N ALA A 38 7.82 12.05 -10.96
CA ALA A 38 8.84 12.17 -12.00
C ALA A 38 10.14 11.44 -11.62
N GLN A 39 10.53 11.45 -10.34
CA GLN A 39 11.66 10.66 -9.85
C GLN A 39 11.41 9.16 -9.93
N ILE A 40 10.20 8.71 -9.60
CA ILE A 40 9.80 7.30 -9.70
C ILE A 40 9.81 6.84 -11.17
N GLN A 41 9.29 7.65 -12.08
CA GLN A 41 9.29 7.39 -13.53
C GLN A 41 10.72 7.27 -14.06
N SER A 42 11.58 8.25 -13.77
CA SER A 42 12.98 8.23 -14.18
C SER A 42 13.73 6.99 -13.68
N LEU A 43 13.44 6.57 -12.45
CA LEU A 43 14.01 5.37 -11.87
C LEU A 43 13.51 4.10 -12.57
N TYR A 44 12.19 4.02 -12.81
CA TYR A 44 11.59 2.91 -13.56
C TYR A 44 12.22 2.79 -14.95
N ASP A 45 12.34 3.89 -15.69
CA ASP A 45 12.94 3.92 -17.03
C ASP A 45 14.41 3.48 -16.99
N THR A 46 15.16 3.89 -15.97
CA THR A 46 16.54 3.46 -15.76
C THR A 46 16.64 1.96 -15.51
N VAL A 47 15.75 1.39 -14.70
CA VAL A 47 15.69 -0.05 -14.45
C VAL A 47 15.33 -0.78 -15.75
N LYS A 48 14.30 -0.32 -16.48
CA LYS A 48 13.82 -0.98 -17.70
C LYS A 48 14.79 -0.91 -18.87
N SER A 49 15.52 0.18 -19.01
CA SER A 49 16.55 0.33 -20.06
C SER A 49 17.74 -0.62 -19.86
N ARG A 50 18.05 -0.99 -18.62
CA ARG A 50 19.19 -1.85 -18.28
C ARG A 50 18.80 -3.31 -18.05
N LEU A 51 17.56 -3.56 -17.63
CA LEU A 51 17.10 -4.85 -17.14
C LEU A 51 15.71 -5.16 -17.70
N LYS A 52 15.52 -6.38 -18.21
CA LYS A 52 14.16 -6.88 -18.52
C LYS A 52 13.47 -7.37 -17.26
N ALA A 53 13.20 -6.45 -16.34
CA ALA A 53 12.63 -6.77 -15.02
C ALA A 53 11.18 -6.30 -14.87
N LYS A 54 10.45 -7.01 -14.00
CA LYS A 54 9.21 -6.52 -13.38
C LYS A 54 9.58 -5.75 -12.10
N VAL A 55 8.82 -4.70 -11.81
CA VAL A 55 9.06 -3.81 -10.68
C VAL A 55 7.85 -3.84 -9.74
N ILE A 56 8.11 -4.11 -8.46
CA ILE A 56 7.12 -3.92 -7.39
C ILE A 56 7.52 -2.65 -6.64
N PHE A 57 6.57 -1.73 -6.52
CA PHE A 57 6.74 -0.47 -5.82
C PHE A 57 5.75 -0.41 -4.65
N TYR A 58 6.24 -0.04 -3.48
CA TYR A 58 5.40 0.16 -2.31
C TYR A 58 4.85 1.59 -2.29
N ASN A 59 3.53 1.74 -2.14
CA ASN A 59 2.93 3.08 -2.02
C ASN A 59 3.24 3.75 -0.68
N TYR A 60 2.71 4.96 -0.45
CA TYR A 60 3.06 5.80 0.70
C TYR A 60 1.96 5.78 1.78
N PRO A 61 2.12 5.06 2.90
CA PRO A 61 1.17 5.07 4.01
C PRO A 61 0.96 6.46 4.58
N GLU A 62 -0.30 6.86 4.76
CA GLU A 62 -0.69 8.22 5.14
C GLU A 62 -0.07 8.67 6.46
N ILE A 63 0.61 9.82 6.43
CA ILE A 63 1.08 10.53 7.62
C ILE A 63 0.30 11.85 7.70
N ASP A 64 -0.28 12.12 8.86
CA ASP A 64 -0.90 13.41 9.16
C ASP A 64 0.11 14.25 9.95
N ASP A 65 0.45 15.42 9.41
CA ASP A 65 1.36 16.37 10.05
C ASP A 65 0.64 17.34 11.00
N TYR A 66 -0.69 17.26 11.07
CA TYR A 66 -1.58 18.07 11.89
C TYR A 66 -1.50 19.59 11.65
N VAL A 67 -0.79 20.06 10.62
CA VAL A 67 -0.55 21.50 10.39
C VAL A 67 -1.84 22.25 10.05
N PHE A 68 -2.71 21.63 9.25
CA PHE A 68 -3.99 22.22 8.81
C PHE A 68 -5.22 21.44 9.29
N GLY A 69 -5.03 20.38 10.07
CA GLY A 69 -6.09 19.43 10.45
C GLY A 69 -6.94 19.01 9.23
N ASN A 70 -8.27 18.94 9.40
CA ASN A 70 -9.18 18.59 8.32
C ASN A 70 -9.11 19.53 7.10
N PHE A 71 -8.68 20.78 7.30
CA PHE A 71 -8.56 21.77 6.23
C PHE A 71 -7.43 21.44 5.25
N ALA A 72 -6.47 20.58 5.63
CA ALA A 72 -5.42 20.09 4.74
C ALA A 72 -5.96 19.59 3.39
N ASN A 73 -7.13 18.95 3.41
CA ASN A 73 -7.81 18.44 2.21
C ASN A 73 -8.18 19.51 1.16
N LYS A 74 -8.28 20.78 1.57
CA LYS A 74 -8.55 21.91 0.67
C LYS A 74 -7.29 22.68 0.28
N ILE A 75 -6.17 22.44 0.96
CA ILE A 75 -4.91 23.14 0.72
C ILE A 75 -4.03 22.28 -0.18
N HIS A 76 -3.94 22.64 -1.46
CA HIS A 76 -3.12 21.93 -2.45
C HIS A 76 -1.65 21.80 -2.03
N SER A 77 -1.12 22.76 -1.26
CA SER A 77 0.25 22.72 -0.76
C SER A 77 0.42 21.90 0.53
N SER A 78 -0.64 21.42 1.17
CA SER A 78 -0.49 20.65 2.41
C SER A 78 0.19 19.31 2.14
N PHE A 79 0.93 18.82 3.12
CA PHE A 79 1.60 17.53 3.00
C PHE A 79 0.60 16.39 2.76
N LEU A 80 -0.49 16.35 3.54
CA LEU A 80 -1.55 15.36 3.40
C LEU A 80 -2.16 15.35 1.99
N TYR A 81 -2.48 16.52 1.44
CA TYR A 81 -3.00 16.64 0.08
C TYR A 81 -2.00 16.11 -0.94
N GLN A 82 -0.74 16.51 -0.84
CA GLN A 82 0.31 16.09 -1.76
C GLN A 82 0.60 14.59 -1.67
N GLN A 83 0.57 14.00 -0.49
CA GLN A 83 0.76 12.57 -0.32
C GLN A 83 -0.39 11.77 -0.94
N ARG A 84 -1.65 12.18 -0.71
CA ARG A 84 -2.82 11.57 -1.35
C ARG A 84 -2.77 11.70 -2.87
N LYS A 85 -2.43 12.89 -3.38
CA LYS A 85 -2.20 13.14 -4.82
C LYS A 85 -1.12 12.21 -5.37
N LEU A 86 -0.01 12.03 -4.67
CA LEU A 86 1.08 11.14 -5.10
C LEU A 86 0.62 9.69 -5.20
N ASN A 87 -0.08 9.17 -4.20
CA ASN A 87 -0.62 7.80 -4.26
C ASN A 87 -1.59 7.63 -5.42
N TYR A 88 -2.48 8.60 -5.67
CA TYR A 88 -3.36 8.59 -6.84
C TYR A 88 -2.57 8.54 -8.16
N LEU A 89 -1.62 9.44 -8.34
CA LEU A 89 -0.81 9.49 -9.56
C LEU A 89 0.04 8.23 -9.76
N LEU A 90 0.52 7.62 -8.68
CA LEU A 90 1.26 6.36 -8.73
C LEU A 90 0.37 5.21 -9.21
N MET A 91 -0.89 5.14 -8.76
CA MET A 91 -1.87 4.16 -9.26
C MET A 91 -2.12 4.35 -10.76
N GLU A 92 -2.38 5.57 -11.19
CA GLU A 92 -2.58 5.89 -12.61
C GLU A 92 -1.35 5.51 -13.44
N TYR A 93 -0.15 5.79 -12.93
CA TYR A 93 1.08 5.41 -13.61
C TYR A 93 1.26 3.89 -13.72
N ALA A 94 0.99 3.14 -12.64
CA ALA A 94 1.07 1.68 -12.65
C ALA A 94 0.02 1.05 -13.58
N ALA A 95 -1.22 1.56 -13.60
CA ALA A 95 -2.28 1.07 -14.48
C ALA A 95 -1.89 1.18 -15.97
N ASN A 96 -1.15 2.23 -16.33
CA ASN A 96 -0.68 2.48 -17.70
C ASN A 96 0.71 1.85 -17.98
N THR A 97 1.30 1.11 -17.03
CA THR A 97 2.67 0.59 -17.13
C THR A 97 2.71 -0.91 -16.82
N ALA A 98 2.74 -1.75 -17.86
CA ALA A 98 2.50 -3.20 -17.74
C ALA A 98 3.41 -3.97 -16.77
N ASP A 99 4.66 -3.53 -16.59
CA ASP A 99 5.65 -4.20 -15.72
C ASP A 99 5.84 -3.50 -14.36
N LEU A 100 4.95 -2.57 -13.99
CA LEU A 100 4.97 -1.88 -12.71
C LEU A 100 3.76 -2.30 -11.87
N TYR A 101 4.03 -2.80 -10.67
CA TYR A 101 3.01 -3.29 -9.74
C TYR A 101 3.12 -2.56 -8.42
N ILE A 102 1.99 -2.31 -7.77
CA ILE A 102 1.94 -1.65 -6.47
C ILE A 102 1.71 -2.69 -5.37
N CYS A 103 2.54 -2.67 -4.34
CA CYS A 103 2.25 -3.31 -3.06
C CYS A 103 1.70 -2.25 -2.10
N ASP A 104 0.43 -2.38 -1.73
CA ASP A 104 -0.31 -1.36 -0.98
C ASP A 104 0.02 -1.38 0.52
N LEU A 105 1.09 -0.68 0.91
CA LEU A 105 1.42 -0.47 2.31
C LEU A 105 0.39 0.41 3.04
N SER A 106 -0.36 1.25 2.32
CA SER A 106 -1.38 2.11 2.93
C SER A 106 -2.53 1.27 3.48
N SER A 107 -2.95 0.23 2.75
CA SER A 107 -3.93 -0.74 3.23
C SER A 107 -3.44 -1.55 4.42
N ILE A 108 -2.17 -1.97 4.40
CA ILE A 108 -1.54 -2.66 5.54
C ILE A 108 -1.55 -1.74 6.78
N GLN A 109 -1.20 -0.46 6.62
CA GLN A 109 -1.30 0.52 7.71
C GLN A 109 -2.73 0.72 8.20
N ASN A 110 -3.73 0.70 7.33
CA ASN A 110 -5.12 0.85 7.74
C ASN A 110 -5.63 -0.35 8.56
N GLN A 111 -5.08 -1.55 8.33
CA GLN A 111 -5.42 -2.76 9.07
C GLN A 111 -4.64 -2.87 10.38
N ALA A 112 -3.32 -2.70 10.35
CA ALA A 112 -2.45 -2.82 11.52
C ALA A 112 -2.43 -1.56 12.41
N GLY A 113 -2.91 -0.43 11.90
CA GLY A 113 -2.81 0.88 12.54
C GLY A 113 -1.41 1.51 12.45
N LYS A 114 -1.33 2.83 12.60
CA LYS A 114 -0.06 3.59 12.50
C LYS A 114 0.99 3.11 13.52
N ALA A 115 0.58 2.84 14.76
CA ALA A 115 1.45 2.35 15.82
C ALA A 115 1.96 0.91 15.57
N GLY A 116 1.17 0.10 14.86
CA GLY A 116 1.56 -1.24 14.46
C GLY A 116 2.57 -1.25 13.32
N VAL A 117 2.51 -0.29 12.39
CA VAL A 117 3.40 -0.23 11.22
C VAL A 117 4.71 0.51 11.48
N PHE A 118 4.69 1.55 12.30
CA PHE A 118 5.87 2.38 12.58
C PHE A 118 6.13 2.50 14.09
N GLN A 119 7.32 2.08 14.51
CA GLN A 119 7.81 2.26 15.87
C GLN A 119 9.02 3.21 15.87
N PRO A 120 8.89 4.43 16.44
CA PRO A 120 9.97 5.41 16.45
C PRO A 120 11.27 4.89 17.08
N SER A 121 11.18 4.08 18.13
CA SER A 121 12.33 3.48 18.83
C SER A 121 13.15 2.56 17.92
N ILE A 122 12.51 1.78 17.05
CA ILE A 122 13.17 0.92 16.08
C ILE A 122 13.81 1.79 14.98
N TYR A 123 13.07 2.77 14.45
CA TYR A 123 13.57 3.64 13.40
C TYR A 123 14.81 4.43 13.79
N ILE A 124 14.84 5.02 14.99
CA ILE A 124 15.98 5.81 15.48
C ILE A 124 17.25 4.96 15.62
N ASN A 125 17.11 3.72 16.07
CA ASN A 125 18.25 2.84 16.35
C ASN A 125 18.74 2.04 15.14
N THR A 126 17.87 1.79 14.15
CA THR A 126 18.13 0.81 13.07
C THR A 126 17.88 1.35 11.65
N GLU A 127 17.35 2.58 11.53
CA GLU A 127 16.84 3.15 10.28
C GLU A 127 15.72 2.32 9.59
N MET A 128 15.22 1.26 10.24
CA MET A 128 14.10 0.47 9.73
C MET A 128 12.79 1.25 9.88
N VAL A 129 12.06 1.40 8.77
CA VAL A 129 10.80 2.16 8.76
C VAL A 129 9.59 1.30 9.06
N LEU A 130 9.68 -0.01 8.85
CA LEU A 130 8.62 -0.94 9.22
C LEU A 130 8.95 -1.56 10.57
N SER A 131 7.94 -1.67 11.44
CA SER A 131 8.03 -2.48 12.65
C SER A 131 8.32 -3.95 12.28
N ILE A 132 8.90 -4.69 13.21
CA ILE A 132 9.16 -6.12 13.00
C ILE A 132 7.85 -6.90 12.85
N ASP A 133 6.80 -6.48 13.54
CA ASP A 133 5.50 -7.15 13.57
C ASP A 133 4.76 -7.10 12.23
N VAL A 134 4.94 -6.02 11.44
CA VAL A 134 4.27 -5.87 10.13
C VAL A 134 5.06 -6.52 8.98
N LEU A 135 6.34 -6.83 9.17
CA LEU A 135 7.18 -7.41 8.10
C LEU A 135 6.61 -8.70 7.50
N PRO A 136 6.08 -9.67 8.27
CA PRO A 136 5.49 -10.88 7.70
C PRO A 136 4.30 -10.58 6.79
N GLU A 137 3.46 -9.60 7.14
CA GLU A 137 2.31 -9.21 6.34
C GLU A 137 2.74 -8.55 5.03
N VAL A 138 3.69 -7.61 5.09
CA VAL A 138 4.25 -6.97 3.90
C VAL A 138 4.90 -8.00 2.98
N ALA A 139 5.64 -8.97 3.54
CA ALA A 139 6.25 -10.05 2.79
C ALA A 139 5.19 -10.94 2.12
N ALA A 140 4.13 -11.31 2.84
CA ALA A 140 3.01 -12.09 2.30
C ALA A 140 2.34 -11.38 1.13
N LYS A 141 1.98 -10.09 1.27
CA LYS A 141 1.38 -9.29 0.19
C LYS A 141 2.31 -9.14 -1.01
N THR A 142 3.61 -8.98 -0.77
CA THR A 142 4.61 -8.95 -1.84
C THR A 142 4.65 -10.30 -2.57
N LEU A 143 4.66 -11.41 -1.84
CA LEU A 143 4.65 -12.76 -2.40
C LEU A 143 3.37 -13.07 -3.17
N ASP A 144 2.22 -12.57 -2.74
CA ASP A 144 0.95 -12.71 -3.47
C ASP A 144 1.02 -12.08 -4.85
N ILE A 145 1.60 -10.87 -4.96
CA ILE A 145 1.83 -10.21 -6.25
C ILE A 145 2.76 -11.07 -7.12
N ILE A 146 3.86 -11.57 -6.55
CA ILE A 146 4.82 -12.43 -7.25
C ILE A 146 4.15 -13.73 -7.73
N ALA A 147 3.31 -14.33 -6.90
CA ALA A 147 2.56 -15.53 -7.21
C ALA A 147 1.60 -15.27 -8.38
N ALA A 148 0.83 -14.18 -8.31
CA ALA A 148 -0.08 -13.76 -9.37
C ALA A 148 0.64 -13.54 -10.71
N MET A 149 1.80 -12.88 -10.70
CA MET A 149 2.65 -12.69 -11.88
C MET A 149 3.12 -14.01 -12.52
N ASN A 150 3.18 -15.09 -11.73
CA ASN A 150 3.55 -16.44 -12.17
C ASN A 150 2.32 -17.33 -12.43
N GLY A 151 1.12 -16.74 -12.53
CA GLY A 151 -0.13 -17.48 -12.78
C GLY A 151 -0.64 -18.28 -11.58
N LYS A 152 -0.06 -18.09 -10.39
CA LYS A 152 -0.48 -18.74 -9.14
C LYS A 152 -1.40 -17.80 -8.37
N PHE A 153 -2.71 -17.98 -8.53
CA PHE A 153 -3.74 -17.26 -7.78
C PHE A 153 -4.91 -18.19 -7.47
N LYS A 154 -5.67 -17.88 -6.42
CA LYS A 154 -6.86 -18.64 -6.03
C LYS A 154 -7.99 -18.34 -7.03
N LYS A 155 -8.59 -19.39 -7.62
CA LYS A 155 -9.66 -19.28 -8.63
C LYS A 155 -11.03 -19.71 -8.13
N CYS A 156 -11.06 -20.39 -6.99
CA CYS A 156 -12.27 -20.96 -6.40
C CYS A 156 -12.20 -20.73 -4.89
N LEU A 157 -13.31 -20.28 -4.32
CA LEU A 157 -13.56 -20.22 -2.89
C LEU A 157 -14.61 -21.29 -2.61
N ILE A 158 -14.24 -22.29 -1.82
CA ILE A 158 -15.17 -23.32 -1.35
C ILE A 158 -15.63 -22.86 0.03
N LEU A 159 -16.94 -22.72 0.18
CA LEU A 159 -17.58 -22.30 1.42
C LEU A 159 -18.39 -23.46 1.96
N ASP A 160 -18.25 -23.69 3.26
CA ASP A 160 -19.27 -24.41 4.01
C ASP A 160 -20.49 -23.50 4.21
N LEU A 161 -21.65 -24.10 4.52
CA LEU A 161 -22.90 -23.36 4.68
C LEU A 161 -23.17 -23.04 6.16
N ASP A 162 -23.32 -24.09 6.97
CA ASP A 162 -23.69 -23.99 8.38
C ASP A 162 -22.57 -23.34 9.19
N ASN A 163 -22.93 -22.33 9.99
CA ASN A 163 -22.00 -21.50 10.77
C ASN A 163 -20.86 -20.84 9.98
N THR A 164 -20.92 -20.86 8.65
CA THR A 164 -19.93 -20.21 7.77
C THR A 164 -20.58 -19.09 6.97
N THR A 165 -21.67 -19.39 6.25
CA THR A 165 -22.43 -18.37 5.50
C THR A 165 -23.64 -17.84 6.27
N TRP A 166 -24.17 -18.63 7.20
CA TRP A 166 -25.26 -18.28 8.09
C TRP A 166 -25.00 -18.85 9.49
N GLY A 167 -25.59 -18.27 10.53
CA GLY A 167 -25.58 -18.88 11.86
C GLY A 167 -26.65 -19.97 11.98
N GLY A 168 -26.36 -21.06 12.69
CA GLY A 168 -27.27 -22.19 12.84
C GLY A 168 -26.99 -23.33 11.85
N ILE A 169 -27.68 -24.46 12.07
CA ILE A 169 -27.60 -25.68 11.27
C ILE A 169 -28.93 -25.87 10.58
N ILE A 170 -28.97 -25.73 9.25
CA ILE A 170 -30.24 -25.73 8.50
C ILE A 170 -31.05 -27.02 8.68
N GLY A 171 -30.37 -28.16 8.89
CA GLY A 171 -31.02 -29.45 9.13
C GLY A 171 -31.74 -29.54 10.47
N ASP A 172 -31.26 -28.81 11.47
CA ASP A 172 -31.80 -28.84 12.84
C ASP A 172 -32.76 -27.66 13.09
N ASP A 173 -32.34 -26.47 12.67
CA ASP A 173 -33.05 -25.22 12.94
C ASP A 173 -34.16 -24.95 11.91
N GLY A 174 -34.06 -25.55 10.72
CA GLY A 174 -34.94 -25.27 9.59
C GLY A 174 -34.66 -23.91 8.93
N LEU A 175 -35.12 -23.76 7.68
CA LEU A 175 -34.79 -22.60 6.84
C LEU A 175 -35.20 -21.25 7.45
N GLU A 176 -36.27 -21.20 8.25
CA GLU A 176 -36.76 -19.96 8.85
C GLU A 176 -35.92 -19.45 10.02
N ASN A 177 -35.10 -20.30 10.64
CA ASN A 177 -34.35 -19.98 11.86
C ASN A 177 -32.84 -19.81 11.64
N ILE A 178 -32.33 -19.99 10.42
CA ILE A 178 -30.93 -19.68 10.11
C ILE A 178 -30.70 -18.17 10.18
N GLN A 179 -29.56 -17.78 10.76
CA GLN A 179 -29.24 -16.38 11.01
C GLN A 179 -28.54 -15.79 9.78
N ILE A 180 -29.31 -15.08 8.96
CA ILE A 180 -28.83 -14.32 7.80
C ILE A 180 -29.35 -12.89 7.92
N GLY A 181 -28.44 -11.92 7.98
CA GLY A 181 -28.76 -10.50 8.18
C GLY A 181 -28.68 -10.07 9.65
N ALA A 182 -28.80 -8.77 9.90
CA ALA A 182 -28.89 -8.25 11.26
C ALA A 182 -30.33 -8.38 11.74
N LEU A 183 -30.54 -9.09 12.86
CA LEU A 183 -31.63 -8.74 13.77
C LEU A 183 -31.30 -7.32 14.27
N ALA A 184 -31.94 -6.32 13.66
CA ALA A 184 -32.02 -4.97 14.21
C ALA A 184 -33.07 -4.96 15.33
#